data_AF-A0A1F5YUG0-F1
#
_entry.id   AF-A0A1F5YUG0-F1
#
_cell.length_a   1.000
_cell.length_b   1.000
_cell.length_c   1.000
_cell.angle_alpha   90.00
_cell.angle_beta   90.00
_cell.angle_gamma   90.00
#
_symmetry.space_group_name_H-M   'P 1'
#
loop_
_entity.id
_entity.type
_entity.pdbx_description
1 polymer ?
#
loop_
_entity_poly.entity_id
_entity_poly.type
_entity_poly.pdbx_seq_one_letter_code
_entity_poly.pdbx_strand_id
1 'polypeptide(L)'
;MDKKKKKRRFHLAILKQMVTLSTSGFGLVAALAWNSFIQELVSNYIKPYFKEGSSVISLLIYALLVTVLAVTVTYNLTKIVEKVEELDERFRKRN
;
A
#
# COMPACT_ATOMS: atom_id res chain seq x y z
N MET A 1 -36.99 -20.19 8.29
CA MET A 1 -35.63 -19.74 7.88
C MET A 1 -34.58 -20.52 8.66
N ASP A 2 -33.71 -21.24 7.94
CA ASP A 2 -32.81 -22.28 8.46
C ASP A 2 -31.67 -21.73 9.36
N LYS A 3 -31.61 -22.16 10.63
CA LYS A 3 -30.60 -21.74 11.63
C LYS A 3 -29.16 -21.93 11.13
N LYS A 4 -28.92 -22.90 10.25
CA LYS A 4 -27.61 -23.18 9.64
C LYS A 4 -27.13 -22.05 8.73
N LYS A 5 -28.04 -21.40 7.99
CA LYS A 5 -27.73 -20.24 7.13
C LYS A 5 -27.37 -19.00 7.96
N LYS A 6 -28.05 -18.76 9.08
CA LYS A 6 -27.78 -17.62 9.98
C LYS A 6 -26.39 -17.72 10.62
N LYS A 7 -25.99 -18.91 11.09
CA LYS A 7 -24.64 -19.16 11.66
C LYS A 7 -23.55 -18.87 10.63
N ARG A 8 -23.67 -19.35 9.39
CA ARG A 8 -22.68 -19.10 8.33
C ARG A 8 -22.54 -17.61 7.98
N ARG A 9 -23.64 -16.87 7.85
CA ARG A 9 -23.61 -15.42 7.58
C ARG A 9 -22.89 -14.65 8.69
N PHE A 10 -23.08 -15.04 9.95
CA PHE A 10 -22.39 -14.42 11.08
C PHE A 10 -20.88 -14.66 11.06
N HIS A 11 -20.43 -15.90 10.84
CA HIS A 11 -18.99 -16.20 10.76
C HIS A 11 -18.33 -15.49 9.57
N LEU A 12 -19.03 -15.42 8.43
CA LEU A 12 -18.57 -14.66 7.28
C LEU A 12 -18.44 -13.16 7.58
N ALA A 13 -19.38 -12.58 8.34
CA ALA A 13 -19.31 -11.18 8.74
C ALA A 13 -18.10 -10.91 9.66
N ILE A 14 -17.84 -11.79 10.64
CA ILE A 14 -16.66 -11.69 11.50
C ILE A 14 -15.38 -11.80 10.67
N LEU A 15 -15.27 -12.80 9.80
CA LEU A 15 -14.08 -12.99 8.97
C LEU A 15 -13.81 -11.76 8.08
N LYS A 16 -14.85 -11.20 7.47
CA LYS A 16 -14.72 -9.95 6.70
C LYS A 16 -14.19 -8.82 7.57
N GLN A 17 -14.74 -8.64 8.77
CA GLN A 17 -14.29 -7.59 9.68
C GLN A 17 -12.83 -7.80 10.12
N MET A 18 -12.43 -9.03 10.41
CA MET A 18 -11.05 -9.37 10.76
C MET A 18 -10.09 -9.06 9.61
N VAL A 19 -10.43 -9.44 8.38
CA VAL A 19 -9.62 -9.11 7.20
C VAL A 19 -9.47 -7.60 7.06
N THR A 20 -10.57 -6.84 7.14
CA THR A 20 -10.52 -5.37 7.07
C THR A 20 -9.63 -4.78 8.15
N LEU A 21 -9.79 -5.20 9.42
CA LEU A 21 -8.99 -4.72 10.54
C LEU A 21 -7.50 -5.04 10.36
N SER A 22 -7.18 -6.28 9.98
CA SER A 22 -5.81 -6.72 9.76
C SER A 22 -5.17 -6.00 8.58
N THR A 23 -5.83 -5.91 7.43
CA THR A 23 -5.30 -5.23 6.24
C THR A 23 -5.10 -3.75 6.50
N SER A 24 -6.03 -3.07 7.18
CA SER A 24 -5.88 -1.65 7.55
C SER A 24 -4.73 -1.45 8.54
N GLY A 25 -4.62 -2.29 9.57
CA GLY A 25 -3.54 -2.23 10.54
C GLY A 25 -2.16 -2.45 9.91
N PHE A 26 -2.02 -3.48 9.07
CA PHE A 26 -0.78 -3.72 8.34
C PHE A 26 -0.48 -2.64 7.29
N GLY A 27 -1.50 -2.05 6.66
CA GLY A 27 -1.33 -0.90 5.77
C GLY A 27 -0.67 0.28 6.49
N LEU A 28 -1.10 0.58 7.71
CA LEU A 28 -0.48 1.63 8.54
C LEU A 28 0.97 1.29 8.90
N VAL A 29 1.23 0.07 9.38
CA VAL A 29 2.59 -0.37 9.74
C VAL A 29 3.51 -0.32 8.52
N ALA A 30 3.03 -0.76 7.36
CA ALA A 30 3.79 -0.71 6.11
C ALA A 30 4.10 0.73 5.69
N ALA A 31 3.14 1.64 5.79
CA ALA A 31 3.35 3.06 5.49
C ALA A 31 4.42 3.68 6.40
N LEU A 32 4.36 3.39 7.72
CA LEU A 32 5.35 3.85 8.68
C LEU A 32 6.75 3.26 8.40
N ALA A 33 6.83 1.97 8.11
CA ALA A 33 8.09 1.29 7.81
C ALA A 33 8.77 1.86 6.55
N TRP A 34 8.00 2.10 5.49
CA TRP A 34 8.54 2.71 4.26
C TRP A 34 9.02 4.13 4.48
N ASN A 35 8.27 4.94 5.23
CA ASN A 35 8.69 6.29 5.59
C ASN A 35 10.04 6.26 6.34
N SER A 36 10.15 5.46 7.40
CA SER A 36 11.40 5.34 8.17
C SER A 36 12.55 4.81 7.33
N PHE A 37 12.32 3.79 6.50
CA PHE A 37 13.33 3.20 5.63
C PHE A 37 13.92 4.23 4.66
N ILE A 38 13.09 5.04 4.00
CA ILE A 38 13.57 6.04 3.04
C ILE A 38 14.35 7.14 3.79
N GLN A 39 13.91 7.55 4.99
CA GLN A 39 14.64 8.52 5.80
C GLN A 39 16.02 8.02 6.21
N GLU A 40 16.12 6.78 6.70
CA GLU A 40 17.39 6.16 7.06
C GLU A 40 18.29 5.96 5.85
N LEU A 41 17.73 5.53 4.71
CA LEU A 41 18.47 5.37 3.46
C LEU A 41 19.12 6.70 3.06
N VAL A 42 18.34 7.79 3.05
CA VAL A 42 18.87 9.12 2.72
C VAL A 42 19.89 9.59 3.76
N SER A 43 19.63 9.39 5.05
CA SER A 43 20.53 9.83 6.11
C SER A 43 21.86 9.06 6.11
N ASN A 44 21.84 7.75 5.85
CA ASN A 44 23.02 6.90 5.97
C ASN A 44 23.81 6.77 4.66
N TYR A 45 23.13 6.80 3.51
CA TYR A 45 23.77 6.59 2.20
C TYR A 45 23.87 7.85 1.35
N ILE A 46 23.18 8.93 1.68
CA ILE A 46 23.19 10.15 0.85
C ILE A 46 23.85 11.30 1.61
N LYS A 47 23.40 11.59 2.83
CA LYS A 47 23.91 12.70 3.65
C LYS A 47 25.44 12.71 3.84
N PRO A 48 26.15 11.57 4.05
CA PRO A 48 27.60 11.59 4.25
C PRO A 48 28.41 12.04 3.01
N TYR A 49 27.81 11.95 1.82
CA TYR A 49 28.44 12.43 0.58
C TYR A 49 28.35 13.96 0.43
N PHE A 50 27.56 14.64 1.28
CA PHE A 50 27.41 16.09 1.28
C PHE A 50 28.04 16.69 2.53
N LYS A 51 28.80 17.80 2.38
CA LYS A 51 29.47 18.48 3.50
C LYS A 51 28.48 18.94 4.58
N GLU A 52 28.95 19.03 5.82
CA GLU A 52 28.22 19.57 6.97
C GLU A 52 27.66 20.96 6.63
N GLY A 53 26.33 21.05 6.54
CA GLY A 53 25.60 22.23 6.06
C GLY A 53 24.46 21.91 5.08
N SER A 54 24.48 20.72 4.48
CA SER A 54 23.59 20.31 3.38
C SER A 54 22.22 19.71 3.80
N SER A 55 21.66 20.10 4.94
CA SER A 55 20.39 19.52 5.47
C SER A 55 19.21 19.63 4.48
N VAL A 56 19.12 20.75 3.76
CA VAL A 56 18.06 21.00 2.77
C VAL A 56 18.16 20.06 1.57
N ILE A 57 19.37 19.74 1.11
CA ILE A 57 19.56 18.84 -0.04
C ILE A 57 19.18 17.41 0.33
N SER A 58 19.45 16.94 1.56
CA SER A 58 18.95 15.63 2.01
C SER A 58 17.43 15.56 2.03
N LEU A 59 16.75 16.63 2.45
CA LEU A 59 15.28 16.71 2.43
C LEU A 59 14.71 16.72 1.01
N LEU A 60 15.38 17.41 0.08
CA LEU A 60 14.97 17.44 -1.33
C LEU A 60 15.10 16.07 -1.99
N ILE A 61 16.18 15.33 -1.71
CA ILE A 61 16.37 13.97 -2.22
C ILE A 61 15.35 13.01 -1.62
N TYR A 62 15.09 13.10 -0.30
CA TYR A 62 14.01 12.36 0.34
C TYR A 62 12.65 12.60 -0.35
N ALA A 63 12.28 13.87 -0.57
CA ALA A 63 11.01 14.22 -1.21
C ALA A 63 10.92 13.69 -2.65
N LEU A 64 12.01 13.77 -3.41
CA LEU A 64 12.07 13.25 -4.78
C LEU A 64 11.93 11.72 -4.81
N LEU A 65 12.62 11.00 -3.93
CA LEU A 65 12.51 9.54 -3.81
C LEU A 65 11.09 9.11 -3.45
N VAL A 66 10.46 9.76 -2.46
CA VAL A 66 9.08 9.46 -2.07
C VAL A 66 8.11 9.72 -3.23
N THR A 67 8.32 10.80 -3.99
CA THR A 67 7.47 11.13 -5.15
C THR A 67 7.61 10.09 -6.26
N VAL A 68 8.83 9.70 -6.60
CA VAL A 68 9.09 8.66 -7.62
C VAL A 68 8.47 7.34 -7.19
N LEU A 69 8.62 6.95 -5.92
CA LEU A 69 8.03 5.74 -5.37
C LEU A 69 6.50 5.80 -5.41
N ALA A 70 5.91 6.93 -5.02
CA ALA A 70 4.47 7.13 -5.06
C ALA A 70 3.92 6.99 -6.49
N VAL A 71 4.52 7.67 -7.47
CA VAL A 71 4.13 7.56 -8.89
C VAL A 71 4.28 6.13 -9.41
N THR A 72 5.38 5.45 -9.05
CA THR A 72 5.61 4.08 -9.47
C THR A 72 4.55 3.13 -8.91
N VAL A 73 4.26 3.24 -7.61
CA VAL A 73 3.26 2.40 -6.94
C VAL A 73 1.86 2.68 -7.51
N THR A 74 1.46 3.94 -7.64
CA THR A 74 0.12 4.30 -8.16
C THR A 74 -0.05 3.85 -9.60
N TYR A 75 0.96 4.05 -10.45
CA TYR A 75 0.92 3.59 -11.85
C TYR A 75 0.75 2.08 -11.97
N ASN A 76 1.47 1.30 -11.15
CA ASN A 76 1.34 -0.15 -11.15
C ASN A 76 -0.03 -0.60 -10.62
N LEU A 77 -0.55 0.06 -9.58
CA LEU A 77 -1.89 -0.22 -9.06
C LEU A 77 -2.98 0.06 -10.09
N THR A 78 -2.90 1.17 -10.84
CA THR A 78 -3.84 1.48 -11.93
C THR A 78 -3.92 0.35 -12.95
N LYS A 79 -2.77 -0.17 -13.40
CA LYS A 79 -2.74 -1.31 -14.35
C LYS A 79 -3.36 -2.58 -13.78
N ILE A 80 -3.18 -2.84 -12.48
CA ILE A 80 -3.78 -4.00 -11.83
C ILE A 80 -5.29 -3.85 -11.77
N VAL A 81 -5.79 -2.65 -11.45
CA VAL A 81 -7.23 -2.35 -11.41
C VAL A 81 -7.85 -2.57 -12.79
N GLU A 82 -7.28 -1.99 -13.84
CA GLU A 82 -7.75 -2.17 -15.23
C GLU A 82 -7.85 -3.65 -15.62
N LYS A 83 -6.82 -4.44 -15.28
CA LYS A 83 -6.81 -5.88 -15.58
C LYS A 83 -7.86 -6.66 -14.81
N VAL A 84 -8.13 -6.29 -13.56
CA VAL A 84 -9.18 -6.91 -12.74
C VAL A 84 -10.56 -6.59 -13.31
N GLU A 85 -10.80 -5.34 -13.72
CA GLU A 85 -12.04 -4.90 -14.36
C GLU A 85 -12.29 -5.63 -15.70
N GLU A 86 -11.29 -5.72 -16.57
CA GLU A 86 -11.41 -6.48 -17.84
C GLU A 86 -11.72 -7.97 -17.64
N LEU A 87 -11.19 -8.57 -16.56
CA LEU A 87 -11.47 -9.97 -16.24
C LEU A 87 -12.92 -10.11 -15.76
N ASP A 88 -13.40 -9.22 -14.90
CA ASP A 88 -14.79 -9.22 -14.42
C ASP A 88 -15.78 -9.03 -15.58
N GLU A 89 -15.52 -8.09 -16.48
CA GLU A 89 -16.35 -7.89 -17.68
C GLU A 89 -16.41 -9.14 -18.56
N ARG A 90 -15.28 -9.82 -18.76
CA ARG A 90 -15.23 -11.08 -19.52
C ARG A 90 -16.03 -12.20 -18.86
N PHE A 91 -15.99 -12.30 -17.53
CA PHE A 91 -16.83 -13.25 -16.80
C PHE A 91 -18.31 -12.93 -16.93
N ARG A 92 -18.70 -11.65 -16.83
CA ARG A 92 -20.10 -11.21 -16.98
C ARG A 92 -20.66 -11.42 -18.38
N LYS A 93 -19.85 -11.34 -19.44
CA LYS A 93 -20.29 -11.59 -20.82
C LYS A 93 -20.40 -13.08 -21.17
N ARG A 94 -19.83 -13.98 -20.37
CA ARG A 94 -19.80 -15.44 -20.63
C ARG A 94 -20.91 -16.22 -19.92
N ASN A 95 -21.47 -15.67 -18.84
CA ASN A 95 -22.62 -16.22 -18.11
C ASN A 95 -23.93 -15.56 -18.56
#